data_AF-A0A7W0ZJJ0-F1
#
_entry.id   AF-A0A7W0ZJJ0-F1
#
_cell.length_a   1.000
_cell.length_b   1.000
_cell.length_c   1.000
_cell.angle_alpha   90.00
_cell.angle_beta   90.00
_cell.angle_gamma   90.00
#
_symmetry.space_group_name_H-M   'P 1'
#
loop_
_entity.id
_entity.type
_entity.pdbx_description
1 polymer ?
#
loop_
_entity_poly.entity_id
_entity_poly.type
_entity_poly.pdbx_seq_one_letter_code
_entity_poly.pdbx_strand_id
1 'polypeptide(L)' 'MFLYEYDFGDHWQHLIRVEAILPSQPGKTYPLCIGGKRSAPPEDCGGVRRFLELRQQHSPFSLLQRV' A
#
# COMPACT_ATOMS: atom_id res chain seq x y z
N MET A 1 -15.26 -2.63 10.15
CA MET A 1 -13.85 -2.64 9.71
C MET A 1 -13.54 -4.05 9.25
N PHE A 2 -12.89 -4.21 8.11
CA PHE A 2 -12.56 -5.51 7.53
C PHE A 2 -11.05 -5.64 7.37
N LEU A 3 -10.52 -6.82 7.65
CA LEU A 3 -9.15 -7.19 7.35
C LEU A 3 -9.17 -8.06 6.10
N TYR A 4 -8.48 -7.62 5.05
CA TYR A 4 -8.33 -8.36 3.81
C TYR A 4 -6.89 -8.85 3.69
N GLU A 5 -6.74 -10.16 3.54
CA GLU A 5 -5.46 -10.79 3.28
C GLU A 5 -5.30 -11.03 1.78
N TYR A 6 -4.15 -10.62 1.24
CA TYR A 6 -3.76 -10.80 -0.14
C TYR A 6 -2.39 -11.48 -0.19
N ASP A 7 -2.23 -12.38 -1.17
CA ASP A 7 -1.02 -13.18 -1.37
C ASP A 7 -0.62 -13.95 -0.11
N PHE A 8 -1.04 -15.22 -0.04
CA PHE A 8 -0.75 -16.09 1.11
C PHE A 8 0.73 -16.46 1.25
N GLY A 9 1.58 -16.14 0.25
CA GLY A 9 3.03 -16.24 0.39
C GLY A 9 3.61 -15.09 1.20
N ASP A 10 3.31 -13.86 0.79
CA ASP A 10 3.85 -12.63 1.41
C ASP A 10 3.03 -12.11 2.60
N HIS A 11 1.81 -12.61 2.77
CA HIS A 11 0.87 -12.29 3.84
C HIS A 11 0.57 -10.79 3.95
N TRP A 12 0.18 -10.16 2.83
CA TRP A 12 -0.21 -8.75 2.84
C TRP A 12 -1.56 -8.56 3.52
N GLN A 13 -1.61 -7.62 4.46
CA GLN A 13 -2.81 -7.31 5.22
C GLN A 13 -3.29 -5.89 4.94
N HIS A 14 -4.50 -5.76 4.41
CA HIS A 14 -5.18 -4.49 4.13
C HIS A 14 -6.33 -4.26 5.10
N LEU A 15 -6.31 -3.14 5.80
CA LEU A 15 -7.45 -2.68 6.60
C LEU A 15 -8.40 -1.89 5.71
N ILE A 16 -9.59 -2.44 5.49
CA ILE A 16 -10.67 -1.80 4.73
C ILE A 16 -11.67 -1.21 5.71
N ARG A 17 -11.85 0.11 5.64
CA ARG A 17 -12.80 0.86 6.45
C ARG A 17 -13.79 1.61 5.56
N VAL A 18 -15.08 1.43 5.83
CA VAL A 18 -16.13 2.30 5.28
C VAL A 18 -16.14 3.56 6.13
N GLU A 19 -15.72 4.68 5.54
CA GLU A 19 -15.65 5.97 6.24
C GLU A 19 -16.94 6.77 6.09
N ALA A 20 -17.60 6.66 4.93
CA ALA A 20 -18.89 7.28 4.66
C ALA A 20 -19.67 6.48 3.61
N ILE A 21 -21.00 6.57 3.67
CA ILE A 21 -21.91 6.09 2.62
C ILE A 21 -22.59 7.32 2.06
N LEU A 22 -22.34 7.62 0.78
CA LEU A 22 -22.84 8.82 0.11
C LEU A 22 -23.70 8.41 -1.10
N PRO A 23 -24.65 9.26 -1.51
CA PRO A 23 -25.39 9.05 -2.76
C PRO A 23 -24.44 8.95 -3.96
N SER A 24 -24.83 8.14 -4.95
CA SER A 24 -24.12 8.11 -6.24
C SER A 24 -24.22 9.46 -6.95
N GLN A 25 -23.15 9.86 -7.63
CA GLN A 25 -23.11 11.14 -8.35
C GLN A 25 -23.46 10.91 -9.83
N PRO A 26 -24.45 11.64 -10.40
CA PRO A 26 -24.78 11.53 -11.81
C PRO A 26 -23.56 11.77 -12.71
N GLY A 27 -23.44 10.96 -13.77
CA GLY A 27 -22.37 11.12 -14.77
C GLY A 27 -20.98 10.64 -14.31
N LYS A 28 -20.84 10.08 -13.11
CA LYS A 28 -19.58 9.46 -12.67
C LYS A 28 -19.56 7.95 -12.94
N THR A 29 -18.44 7.48 -13.48
CA THR A 29 -18.11 6.05 -13.55
C THR A 29 -17.31 5.67 -12.32
N TYR A 30 -17.68 4.57 -11.67
CA TYR A 30 -17.03 4.04 -10.47
C TYR A 30 -16.35 2.70 -10.79
N PRO A 31 -15.33 2.26 -10.02
CA PRO A 31 -14.73 2.91 -8.85
C PRO A 31 -13.81 4.09 -9.21
N LEU A 32 -13.60 5.00 -8.24
CA LEU A 32 -12.69 6.15 -8.36
C LEU A 32 -11.70 6.16 -7.19
N CYS A 33 -10.41 6.19 -7.49
CA CYS A 33 -9.38 6.44 -6.49
C CYS A 33 -9.21 7.96 -6.31
N ILE A 34 -9.70 8.47 -5.18
CA ILE A 34 -9.70 9.92 -4.89
C ILE A 34 -8.51 10.37 -4.02
N GLY A 35 -7.66 9.43 -3.60
CA GLY A 35 -6.52 9.73 -2.75
C GLY A 35 -5.62 8.52 -2.51
N GLY A 36 -4.39 8.80 -2.10
CA GLY A 36 -3.38 7.80 -1.80
C GLY A 36 -2.07 8.46 -1.40
N LYS A 37 -1.18 7.70 -0.76
CA LYS A 37 0.17 8.17 -0.42
C LYS A 37 1.13 6.99 -0.40
N ARG A 38 2.38 7.27 -0.81
CA ARG A 38 3.50 6.32 -0.94
C ARG A 38 3.29 5.34 -2.09
N SER A 39 4.38 4.77 -2.57
CA SER A 39 4.34 3.66 -3.53
C SER A 39 3.84 2.39 -2.84
N ALA A 40 3.09 1.59 -3.59
CA ALA A 40 2.73 0.24 -3.17
C ALA A 40 3.99 -0.65 -3.10
N PRO A 41 4.00 -1.71 -2.25
CA PRO A 41 4.98 -2.77 -2.35
C PRO A 41 4.94 -3.42 -3.74
N PRO A 42 6.09 -3.79 -4.34
CA PRO A 42 6.10 -4.65 -5.52
C PRO A 42 5.48 -6.02 -5.20
N GLU A 43 4.86 -6.66 -6.18
CA GLU A 43 4.42 -8.06 -6.09
C GLU A 43 5.61 -8.98 -5.77
N ASP A 44 5.35 -10.06 -5.04
CA ASP A 44 6.33 -11.09 -4.66
C ASP A 44 7.61 -10.54 -3.98
N CYS A 45 7.54 -9.38 -3.32
CA CYS A 45 8.72 -8.74 -2.74
C CYS A 45 9.14 -9.33 -1.37
N GLY A 46 8.45 -10.35 -0.87
CA GLY A 46 8.79 -11.05 0.36
C GLY A 46 8.10 -10.47 1.60
N GLY A 47 6.95 -9.82 1.41
CA GLY A 47 6.11 -9.29 2.48
C GLY A 47 6.63 -8.01 3.14
N VAL A 48 5.91 -7.57 4.18
CA VAL A 48 6.11 -6.25 4.84
C VAL A 48 7.55 -6.02 5.27
N ARG A 49 8.20 -7.02 5.88
CA ARG A 49 9.56 -6.90 6.39
C ARG A 49 10.56 -6.61 5.27
N ARG A 50 10.52 -7.38 4.18
CA ARG A 50 11.44 -7.21 3.05
C ARG A 50 11.22 -5.90 2.33
N PHE A 51 9.97 -5.50 2.14
CA PHE A 51 9.67 -4.19 1.57
C PHE A 51 10.23 -3.03 2.40
N LEU A 52 10.11 -3.09 3.72
CA LEU A 52 10.67 -2.06 4.61
C LEU A 52 12.20 -2.03 4.57
N GLU A 53 12.86 -3.19 4.51
CA GLU A 53 14.32 -3.29 4.31
C GLU A 53 14.75 -2.63 3.00
N LEU A 54 14.10 -2.96 1.89
CA LEU A 54 14.37 -2.37 0.56
C LEU A 54 14.22 -0.84 0.59
N ARG A 55 13.16 -0.35 1.23
CA ARG A 55 12.94 1.09 1.37
C ARG A 55 14.00 1.80 2.20
N GLN A 56 14.56 1.16 3.22
CA GLN A 56 15.65 1.72 4.01
C GLN A 56 16.97 1.72 3.26
N GLN A 57 17.27 0.67 2.49
CA GLN A 57 18.49 0.60 1.67
C GLN A 57 18.56 1.70 0.61
N HIS A 58 17.42 2.09 0.06
CA HIS A 58 17.30 3.21 -0.89
C HIS A 58 17.03 4.56 -0.21
N SER A 59 17.27 4.69 1.10
CA SER A 59 17.16 5.97 1.79
C SER A 59 18.37 6.87 1.49
N PRO A 60 18.23 8.20 1.53
CA PRO A 60 19.37 9.12 1.42
C PRO A 60 20.42 8.85 2.50
N PHE A 61 19.99 8.43 3.69
CA PHE A 61 20.86 8.15 4.83
C PHE A 61 21.77 6.92 4.58
N SER A 62 21.23 5.83 4.03
CA SER A 62 22.02 4.63 3.72
C SER A 62 23.01 4.85 2.58
N LEU A 63 22.71 5.74 1.63
CA LEU A 63 23.65 6.13 0.58
C LEU A 63 24.83 6.95 1.13
N LEU A 64 24.60 7.78 2.16
CA LEU A 64 25.63 8.57 2.82
C LEU A 64 26.60 7.74 3.67
N GLN A 65 26.21 6.55 4.12
CA GLN A 65 27.07 5.65 4.90
C GLN A 65 27.95 4.72 4.04
N ARG A 66 27.88 4.83 2.71
CA ARG A 66 28.64 4.01 1.75
C ARG A 66 29.88 4.70 1.15
N VAL A 67 30.22 5.91 1.63
CA VAL A 67 31.42 6.68 1.27
C VAL A 67 32.44 6.68 2.38
#